data_AF-A0A5D3CWH5-F1
#
_entry.id   AF-A0A5D3CWH5-F1
#
_cell.length_a   1.000
_cell.length_b   1.000
_cell.length_c   1.000
_cell.angle_alpha   90.00
_cell.angle_beta   90.00
_cell.angle_gamma   90.00
#
_symmetry.space_group_name_H-M   'P 1'
#
loop_
_entity.id
_entity.type
_entity.pdbx_description
1 polymer ?
#
loop_
_entity_poly.entity_id
_entity_poly.type
_entity_poly.pdbx_seq_one_letter_code
_entity_poly.pdbx_strand_id
1 'polypeptide(L)' 'MMGDPLCRITFFPLHIMLVAELPENGEIVGVVRGCIKSLGIARSGVGVGVGEANTMKIGCILGLRVSPAHRYEM' A
#
# COMPACT_ATOMS: atom_id res chain seq x y z
N MET A 1 -7.97 -13.73 21.69
CA MET A 1 -7.62 -12.36 21.26
C MET A 1 -6.32 -12.45 20.47
N MET A 2 -6.42 -12.94 19.22
CA MET A 2 -5.27 -13.19 18.33
C MET A 2 -4.94 -11.88 17.62
N GLY A 3 -3.66 -11.48 17.65
CA GLY A 3 -3.16 -10.17 17.25
C GLY A 3 -3.78 -9.63 15.95
N ASP A 4 -4.50 -8.52 16.11
CA ASP A 4 -5.06 -7.73 15.04
C ASP A 4 -3.97 -7.44 13.98
N PRO A 5 -4.19 -7.76 12.70
CA PRO A 5 -3.22 -7.47 11.63
C PRO A 5 -2.96 -5.96 11.46
N LEU A 6 -3.79 -5.13 12.09
CA LEU A 6 -3.67 -3.68 12.16
C LEU A 6 -2.60 -3.20 13.15
N CYS A 7 -2.30 -3.97 14.21
CA CYS A 7 -1.38 -3.56 15.29
C CYS A 7 0.10 -3.45 14.87
N ARG A 8 0.47 -3.92 13.66
CA ARG A 8 1.83 -3.79 13.10
C ARG A 8 2.01 -2.62 12.14
N ILE A 9 0.99 -1.78 11.97
CA ILE A 9 0.97 -0.69 10.99
C ILE A 9 1.04 0.67 11.69
N THR A 10 1.99 0.87 12.59
CA THR A 10 2.01 2.07 13.44
C THR A 10 2.88 3.22 12.92
N PHE A 11 3.58 3.09 11.78
CA PHE A 11 4.54 4.13 11.36
C PHE A 11 4.69 4.38 9.84
N PHE A 12 3.64 4.16 9.04
CA PHE A 12 3.59 4.68 7.67
C PHE A 12 2.30 5.49 7.49
N PRO A 13 2.34 6.66 6.82
CA PRO A 13 1.13 7.38 6.43
C PRO A 13 0.36 6.48 5.43
N LEU A 14 -0.55 5.66 5.96
CA LEU A 14 -1.35 4.72 5.19
C LEU A 14 -2.40 5.52 4.44
N HIS A 15 -2.44 5.40 3.12
CA HIS A 15 -3.51 6.04 2.35
C HIS A 15 -4.38 5.07 1.54
N ILE A 16 -4.08 3.77 1.46
CA ILE A 16 -4.97 2.82 0.78
C ILE A 16 -4.92 1.44 1.45
N MET A 17 -6.05 0.99 1.98
CA MET A 17 -6.30 -0.39 2.43
C MET A 17 -7.53 -0.89 1.69
N LEU A 18 -7.39 -1.99 0.95
CA LEU A 18 -8.51 -2.69 0.33
C LEU A 18 -8.69 -4.05 0.99
N VAL A 19 -9.95 -4.41 1.21
CA VAL A 19 -10.36 -5.71 1.75
C VAL A 19 -11.12 -6.49 0.68
N ALA A 20 -10.94 -7.80 0.68
CA ALA A 20 -11.72 -8.72 -0.11
C ALA A 20 -12.71 -9.41 0.82
N GLU A 21 -14.00 -9.24 0.53
CA GLU A 21 -15.12 -9.76 1.31
C GLU A 21 -15.89 -10.80 0.49
N LEU A 22 -16.27 -11.90 1.14
CA LEU A 22 -17.17 -12.89 0.57
C LEU A 22 -18.59 -12.32 0.48
N PRO A 23 -19.26 -12.40 -0.69
CA PRO A 23 -20.59 -11.81 -0.85
C PRO A 23 -21.67 -12.53 -0.03
N GLU A 24 -21.45 -13.79 0.33
CA GLU A 24 -22.45 -14.63 1.00
C GLU A 24 -22.59 -14.32 2.49
N ASN A 25 -21.47 -14.08 3.16
CA ASN A 25 -21.40 -13.96 4.62
C ASN A 25 -20.66 -12.70 5.09
N GLY A 26 -20.12 -11.89 4.17
CA GLY A 26 -19.33 -10.69 4.49
C GLY A 26 -17.98 -11.00 5.11
N GLU A 27 -17.50 -12.25 5.06
CA GLU A 27 -16.24 -12.64 5.65
C GLU A 27 -15.06 -12.03 4.88
N ILE A 28 -14.17 -11.36 5.60
CA ILE A 28 -12.95 -10.79 5.02
C ILE A 28 -11.93 -11.91 4.80
N VAL A 29 -11.72 -12.26 3.53
CA VAL A 29 -10.78 -13.31 3.12
C VAL A 29 -9.43 -12.78 2.71
N GLY A 30 -9.33 -11.48 2.44
CA GLY A 30 -8.09 -10.88 1.96
C GLY A 30 -7.96 -9.41 2.32
N VAL A 31 -6.72 -8.96 2.47
CA VAL A 31 -6.38 -7.56 2.71
C VAL A 31 -5.12 -7.22 1.93
N VAL A 32 -5.17 -6.10 1.20
CA VAL A 32 -4.00 -5.44 0.63
C VAL A 32 -3.83 -4.06 1.23
N ARG A 33 -2.59 -3.75 1.60
CA ARG A 33 -2.20 -2.46 2.20
C ARG A 33 -1.14 -1.83 1.32
N GLY A 34 -1.31 -0.55 1.02
CA GLY A 34 -0.36 0.21 0.23
C GLY A 34 -0.24 1.66 0.64
N CYS A 35 0.74 2.33 0.06
CA CYS A 35 0.92 3.76 0.17
C CYS A 35 1.34 4.36 -1.17
N ILE A 36 1.05 5.64 -1.36
CA ILE A 36 1.60 6.45 -2.45
C ILE A 36 2.67 7.35 -1.84
N LYS A 37 3.89 7.32 -2.39
CA LYS A 37 4.99 8.20 -2.00
C LYS A 37 5.36 9.11 -3.15
N SER A 38 5.66 10.36 -2.84
CA SER A 38 6.21 11.33 -3.78
C SER A 38 7.73 11.37 -3.60
N LEU A 39 8.47 11.09 -4.67
CA LEU A 39 9.93 11.13 -4.71
C LEU A 39 10.37 12.35 -5.51
N GLY A 40 11.26 13.16 -4.94
CA GLY A 40 11.94 14.22 -5.70
C GLY A 40 13.03 13.60 -6.58
N ILE A 41 12.96 13.83 -7.89
CA ILE A 41 14.02 13.42 -8.81
C ILE A 41 15.02 14.58 -8.90
N ALA A 42 16.09 14.51 -8.12
CA ALA A 42 17.24 15.40 -8.33
C ALA A 42 17.96 14.93 -9.61
N ARG A 43 17.92 15.73 -10.68
CA ARG A 43 18.78 15.47 -11.84
C ARG A 43 20.23 15.75 -11.43
N SER A 44 21.03 14.69 -11.30
CA SER A 44 22.47 14.81 -11.09
C SER A 44 23.11 15.29 -12.39
N GLY A 45 23.29 16.61 -12.52
CA GLY A 45 24.03 17.21 -13.61
C GLY A 45 23.35 18.42 -14.19
N VAL A 46 24.03 19.56 -14.04
CA VAL A 46 23.79 20.86 -14.68
C VAL A 46 22.62 21.66 -14.08
N GLY A 47 22.99 22.80 -13.50
CA GLY A 47 22.10 23.73 -12.83
C GLY A 47 20.90 24.11 -13.69
N VAL A 48 19.72 24.02 -13.08
CA VAL A 48 18.49 24.61 -13.60
C VAL A 48 17.84 25.30 -12.42
N GLY A 49 17.53 26.58 -12.63
CA GLY A 49 17.02 27.49 -11.63
C GLY A 49 15.74 27.02 -10.96
N VAL A 50 15.35 27.78 -9.95
CA VAL A 50 14.12 27.70 -9.15
C VAL A 50 12.90 27.52 -10.08
N GLY A 51 12.55 26.29 -10.39
CA GLY A 51 11.50 25.94 -11.34
C GLY A 51 11.20 24.45 -11.25
N GLU A 52 10.11 24.14 -10.56
CA GLU A 52 9.46 22.83 -10.45
C GLU A 52 10.40 21.63 -10.18
N ALA A 53 10.55 21.30 -8.89
CA ALA A 53 11.12 20.01 -8.49
C ALA A 53 10.31 18.88 -9.15
N ASN A 54 10.92 18.20 -10.13
CA ASN A 54 10.29 17.11 -10.84
C ASN A 54 9.98 15.97 -9.85
N THR A 55 8.73 15.86 -9.44
CA THR A 55 8.27 14.95 -8.40
C THR A 55 7.58 13.76 -9.05
N MET A 56 8.06 12.55 -8.78
CA MET A 56 7.45 11.32 -9.26
C MET A 56 6.66 10.67 -8.14
N LYS A 57 5.41 10.28 -8.42
CA LYS A 57 4.60 9.48 -7.49
C LYS A 57 4.84 8.00 -7.75
N ILE A 58 5.10 7.24 -6.69
CA ILE A 58 5.22 5.78 -6.71
C ILE A 58 4.17 5.17 -5.80
N GLY A 59 3.57 4.06 -6.24
CA GLY A 59 2.75 3.20 -5.40
C GLY A 59 3.59 2.06 -4.82
N CYS A 60 3.40 1.74 -3.55
CA CYS A 60 4.07 0.61 -2.90
C CYS A 60 3.05 -0.28 -2.20
N ILE A 61 3.16 -1.60 -2.40
CA ILE A 61 2.41 -2.60 -1.64
C ILE A 61 3.20 -2.91 -0.37
N LEU A 62 2.63 -2.60 0.79
CA LEU A 62 3.24 -2.82 2.11
C LEU A 62 2.87 -4.18 2.70
N GLY A 63 1.81 -4.81 2.20
CA GLY A 63 1.47 -6.16 2.58
C GLY A 63 0.23 -6.67 1.87
N LEU A 64 0.29 -7.92 1.46
CA LEU A 64 -0.82 -8.69 0.94
C LEU A 64 -1.00 -9.92 1.81
N ARG A 65 -2.23 -10.16 2.27
CA ARG A 65 -2.60 -11.35 3.03
C ARG A 65 -3.92 -11.89 2.50
N VAL A 66 -3.97 -13.21 2.32
CA VAL A 66 -5.17 -13.95 1.92
C VAL A 66 -5.29 -15.17 2.84
N SER A 67 -6.52 -15.42 3.29
CA SER A 67 -6.90 -16.60 4.05
C SER A 67 -6.43 -17.86 3.31
N PRO A 68 -5.74 -18.81 3.97
CA PRO A 68 -5.19 -20.00 3.31
C PRO A 68 -6.21 -20.79 2.49
N ALA A 69 -7.46 -20.85 2.96
CA ALA A 69 -8.55 -21.55 2.28
C ALA A 69 -8.87 -20.98 0.89
N HIS A 70 -8.64 -19.67 0.69
CA HIS A 70 -9.04 -18.92 -0.50
C HIS A 70 -7.85 -18.52 -1.38
N ARG A 71 -6.66 -19.13 -1.19
CA ARG A 71 -5.45 -18.77 -1.96
C ARG A 71 -5.43 -19.25 -3.39
N TYR A 72 -6.30 -20.21 -3.73
CA TYR A 72 -6.34 -20.87 -5.03
C TYR A 72 -7.77 -20.96 -5.59
N GLU A 73 -8.70 -20.13 -5.07
CA GLU A 73 -10.04 -19.99 -5.64
C GLU A 73 -9.89 -19.45 -7.07
N MET A 74 -10.29 -20.23 -8.08
CA MET A 74 -10.34 -19.84 -9.50
C MET A 74 -11.74 -19.38 -9.87
#